data_AF-A0A9D7DB65-F1
#
_entry.id   AF-A0A9D7DB65-F1
#
_cell.length_a   1.000
_cell.length_b   1.000
_cell.length_c   1.000
_cell.angle_alpha   90.00
_cell.angle_beta   90.00
_cell.angle_gamma   90.00
#
_symmetry.space_group_name_H-M   'P 1'
#
loop_
_entity.id
_entity.type
_entity.pdbx_description
1 polymer ?
#
loop_
_entity_poly.entity_id
_entity_poly.type
_entity_poly.pdbx_seq_one_letter_code
_entity_poly.pdbx_strand_id
1 'polypeptide(L)'
;MPRRWSLITVWALCALLFILRTTQTAKHALTWDVFGYYLYLPATFIHDDPALKDRAWLDEVMLKYDPSTTLYQLVEGPDGSRVIKYSSGMAVAYAPWFFIAHVIAEQLGYPADGFSMPYQVLVTYGTLLHVLLGLFILRKVLLHFFDDLVRRSWL
;
A
#
# COMPACT_ATOMS: atom_id res chain seq x y z
N MET A 1 -29.34 -17.44 -21.08
CA MET A 1 -28.63 -16.43 -20.26
C MET A 1 -27.15 -16.76 -20.29
N PRO A 2 -26.24 -15.83 -20.65
CA PRO A 2 -24.82 -16.10 -20.53
C PRO A 2 -24.53 -16.35 -19.04
N ARG A 3 -24.08 -17.57 -18.73
CA ARG A 3 -23.67 -17.94 -17.37
C ARG A 3 -22.60 -16.93 -16.91
N ARG A 4 -22.65 -16.51 -15.65
CA ARG A 4 -21.77 -15.48 -15.06
C ARG A 4 -20.83 -16.09 -14.02
N TRP A 5 -20.25 -17.25 -14.33
CA TRP A 5 -19.42 -18.00 -13.38
C TRP A 5 -18.17 -17.22 -13.00
N SER A 6 -17.51 -16.58 -13.96
CA SER A 6 -16.32 -15.77 -13.65
C SER A 6 -16.65 -14.59 -12.71
N LEU A 7 -17.86 -14.05 -12.77
CA LEU A 7 -18.28 -12.97 -11.86
C LEU A 7 -18.44 -13.50 -10.43
N ILE A 8 -19.05 -14.68 -10.28
CA ILE A 8 -19.17 -15.35 -8.98
C ILE A 8 -17.76 -15.65 -8.43
N THR A 9 -16.85 -16.15 -9.27
CA THR A 9 -15.45 -16.39 -8.89
C THR A 9 -14.76 -15.11 -8.40
N VAL A 10 -14.91 -13.99 -9.12
CA VAL A 10 -14.35 -12.70 -8.68
C VAL A 10 -14.90 -12.29 -7.32
N TRP A 11 -16.23 -12.36 -7.12
CA TRP A 11 -16.82 -12.04 -5.81
C TRP A 11 -16.34 -12.96 -4.70
N ALA A 12 -16.21 -14.26 -4.96
CA ALA A 12 -15.67 -15.23 -4.01
C ALA A 12 -14.22 -14.92 -3.65
N LEU A 13 -13.37 -14.56 -4.63
CA LEU A 13 -11.99 -14.12 -4.39
C LEU A 13 -11.95 -12.82 -3.60
N CYS A 14 -12.81 -11.85 -3.92
CA CYS A 14 -12.91 -10.60 -3.16
C CYS A 14 -13.25 -10.86 -1.69
N ALA A 15 -14.25 -11.71 -1.42
CA ALA A 15 -14.64 -12.09 -0.07
C ALA A 15 -13.50 -12.82 0.65
N LEU A 16 -12.84 -13.77 -0.03
CA LEU A 16 -11.71 -14.50 0.53
C LEU A 16 -10.55 -13.55 0.91
N LEU A 17 -10.12 -12.67 0.00
CA LEU A 17 -9.04 -11.72 0.26
C LEU A 17 -9.40 -10.75 1.38
N PHE A 18 -10.65 -10.28 1.43
CA PHE A 18 -11.12 -9.41 2.51
C PHE A 18 -11.08 -10.12 3.87
N ILE A 19 -11.61 -11.35 3.95
CA ILE A 19 -11.56 -12.17 5.17
C ILE A 19 -10.11 -12.41 5.60
N LEU A 20 -9.27 -12.89 4.69
CA LEU A 20 -7.85 -13.14 4.97
C LEU A 20 -7.11 -11.87 5.43
N ARG A 21 -7.46 -10.70 4.89
CA ARG A 21 -6.86 -9.44 5.36
C ARG A 21 -7.30 -9.09 6.77
N THR A 22 -8.57 -9.31 7.11
CA THR A 22 -9.13 -8.96 8.43
C THR A 22 -8.62 -9.85 9.56
N THR A 23 -8.16 -11.08 9.26
CA THR A 23 -7.53 -11.95 10.25
C THR A 23 -6.11 -11.54 10.59
N GLN A 24 -5.49 -10.68 9.78
CA GLN A 24 -4.14 -10.16 9.99
C GLN A 24 -4.19 -8.72 10.52
N THR A 25 -3.39 -8.43 11.54
CA THR A 25 -3.29 -7.06 12.06
C THR A 25 -2.65 -6.13 11.04
N ALA A 26 -3.13 -4.89 10.94
CA ALA A 26 -2.47 -3.86 10.13
C ALA A 26 -1.19 -3.29 10.76
N LYS A 27 -0.92 -3.63 12.03
CA LYS A 27 0.32 -3.30 12.72
C LYS A 27 1.46 -3.92 11.90
N HIS A 28 2.39 -3.10 11.41
CA HIS A 28 3.49 -3.45 10.50
C HIS A 28 3.21 -3.45 8.98
N ALA A 29 2.11 -2.85 8.50
CA ALA A 29 1.87 -2.70 7.07
C ALA A 29 2.92 -1.84 6.36
N LEU A 30 3.46 -0.82 7.03
CA LEU A 30 4.43 0.14 6.48
C LEU A 30 5.90 -0.22 6.79
N THR A 31 6.22 -1.51 6.77
CA THR A 31 7.55 -2.03 7.16
C THR A 31 8.29 -2.66 5.98
N TRP A 32 9.58 -2.98 6.17
CA TRP A 32 10.47 -3.59 5.19
C TRP A 32 10.48 -2.83 3.87
N ASP A 33 10.23 -3.49 2.74
CA ASP A 33 10.25 -2.84 1.44
C ASP A 33 9.14 -1.80 1.28
N VAL A 34 7.98 -2.01 1.93
CA VAL A 34 6.87 -1.05 1.89
C VAL A 34 7.30 0.28 2.49
N PHE A 35 8.11 0.26 3.54
CA PHE A 35 8.69 1.48 4.12
C PHE A 35 9.40 2.32 3.05
N GLY A 36 10.25 1.70 2.22
CA GLY A 36 10.96 2.38 1.14
C GLY A 36 10.03 2.94 0.06
N TYR A 37 9.06 2.15 -0.41
CA TYR A 37 8.06 2.62 -1.36
C TYR A 37 7.19 3.77 -0.81
N TYR A 38 6.95 3.78 0.49
CA TYR A 38 6.05 4.70 1.17
C TYR A 38 6.72 6.03 1.54
N LEU A 39 8.02 6.01 1.82
CA LEU A 39 8.75 7.11 2.46
C LEU A 39 8.64 8.46 1.75
N TYR A 40 8.43 8.45 0.43
CA TYR A 40 8.15 9.66 -0.36
C TYR A 40 7.02 10.51 0.22
N LEU A 41 5.98 9.90 0.79
CA LEU A 41 4.82 10.59 1.32
C LEU A 41 5.12 11.39 2.60
N PRO A 42 5.51 10.77 3.73
CA PRO A 42 5.82 11.52 4.94
C PRO A 42 6.99 12.48 4.76
N ALA A 43 8.02 12.09 3.99
CA ALA A 43 9.15 12.95 3.70
C ALA A 43 8.72 14.25 3.00
N THR A 44 7.82 14.17 2.01
CA THR A 44 7.41 15.34 1.22
C THR A 44 6.31 16.16 1.90
N PHE A 45 5.34 15.50 2.53
CA PHE A 45 4.09 16.16 2.95
C PHE A 45 3.96 16.39 4.46
N ILE A 46 4.85 15.82 5.28
CA ILE A 46 4.85 16.01 6.74
C ILE A 46 6.16 16.67 7.20
N HIS A 47 7.29 16.20 6.68
CA HIS A 47 8.61 16.64 7.15
C HIS A 47 9.30 17.66 6.25
N ASP A 48 8.71 18.03 5.11
CA ASP A 48 9.30 18.95 4.11
C ASP A 48 10.76 18.59 3.70
N ASP A 49 11.09 17.30 3.73
CA ASP A 49 12.43 16.75 3.49
C ASP A 49 12.43 15.64 2.41
N PRO A 50 12.07 15.95 1.15
CA PRO A 50 12.01 14.96 0.08
C PRO A 50 13.37 14.36 -0.29
N ALA A 51 14.47 15.04 0.05
CA ALA A 51 15.84 14.59 -0.17
C ALA A 51 16.42 13.81 1.03
N LEU A 52 15.60 13.57 2.06
CA LEU A 52 15.96 12.82 3.27
C LEU A 52 17.29 13.31 3.85
N LYS A 53 17.48 14.62 3.99
CA LYS A 53 18.70 15.19 4.58
C LYS A 53 18.65 15.16 6.10
N ASP A 54 17.47 15.32 6.68
CA ASP A 54 17.30 15.27 8.12
C ASP A 54 17.25 13.82 8.60
N ARG A 55 18.09 13.49 9.59
CA ARG A 55 18.13 12.17 10.24
C ARG A 55 17.19 12.10 11.43
N ALA A 56 16.90 13.22 12.08
CA ALA A 56 16.24 13.22 13.37
C ALA A 56 14.86 12.55 13.32
N TRP A 57 14.01 12.96 12.37
CA TRP A 57 12.68 12.38 12.24
C TRP A 57 12.71 10.92 11.76
N LEU A 58 13.65 10.57 10.87
CA LEU A 58 13.83 9.18 10.42
C LEU A 58 14.26 8.28 11.58
N ASP A 59 15.20 8.72 12.40
CA ASP A 59 15.67 7.98 13.58
C ASP A 59 14.54 7.82 14.62
N GLU A 60 13.70 8.84 14.80
CA GLU A 60 12.50 8.74 15.64
C GLU A 60 11.53 7.69 15.10
N VAL A 61 11.25 7.70 13.79
CA VAL A 61 10.39 6.69 13.15
C VAL A 61 10.97 5.30 13.31
N MET A 62 12.28 5.13 13.12
CA MET A 62 12.98 3.86 13.31
C MET A 62 12.84 3.35 14.74
N LEU A 63 13.01 4.23 15.74
CA LEU A 63 12.89 3.87 17.15
C LEU A 63 11.44 3.54 17.56
N LYS A 64 10.47 4.32 17.08
CA LYS A 64 9.07 4.27 17.51
C LYS A 64 8.27 3.17 16.82
N TYR A 65 8.54 2.94 15.53
CA TYR A 65 7.73 2.05 14.70
C TYR A 65 8.47 0.79 14.24
N ASP A 66 9.80 0.74 14.40
CA ASP A 66 10.66 -0.36 13.98
C ASP A 66 10.32 -0.86 12.57
N PRO A 67 10.34 0.02 11.55
CA PRO A 67 9.87 -0.35 10.22
C PRO A 67 10.84 -1.28 9.49
N SER A 68 12.12 -1.29 9.87
CA SER A 68 13.12 -2.24 9.38
C SER A 68 14.34 -2.25 10.30
N THR A 69 15.15 -3.30 10.21
CA THR A 69 16.38 -3.42 11.02
C THR A 69 17.42 -2.33 10.71
N THR A 70 17.46 -1.87 9.47
CA THR A 70 18.35 -0.80 8.99
C THR A 70 17.63 0.04 7.95
N LEU A 71 18.21 1.19 7.59
CA LEU A 71 17.76 2.04 6.47
C LEU A 71 18.31 1.55 5.12
N TYR A 72 18.29 0.24 4.87
CA TYR A 72 18.80 -0.35 3.62
C TYR A 72 18.04 0.15 2.38
N GLN A 73 16.87 0.76 2.56
CA GLN A 73 16.04 1.35 1.52
C GLN A 73 16.64 2.65 0.95
N LEU A 74 17.64 3.22 1.62
CA LEU A 74 18.28 4.48 1.27
C LEU A 74 19.69 4.27 0.70
N VAL A 75 20.13 5.19 -0.16
CA VAL A 75 21.51 5.34 -0.64
C VAL A 75 21.99 6.73 -0.28
N GLU A 76 23.17 6.81 0.34
CA GLU A 76 23.85 8.08 0.60
C GLU A 76 24.31 8.72 -0.71
N GLY A 77 23.96 9.98 -0.90
CA GLY A 77 24.45 10.83 -1.99
C GLY A 77 25.67 11.65 -1.56
N PRO A 78 26.39 12.24 -2.53
CA PRO A 78 27.62 13.00 -2.26
C PRO A 78 27.40 14.26 -1.40
N ASP A 79 26.22 14.87 -1.46
CA ASP A 79 25.90 16.14 -0.79
C ASP A 79 25.15 15.96 0.54
N GLY A 80 25.24 14.76 1.14
CA GLY A 80 24.52 14.40 2.37
C GLY A 80 23.02 14.16 2.19
N SER A 81 22.50 14.28 0.96
CA SER A 81 21.16 13.82 0.59
C SER A 81 21.10 12.30 0.56
N ARG A 82 19.93 11.71 0.83
CA ARG A 82 19.69 10.28 0.67
C ARG A 82 18.65 10.02 -0.40
N VAL A 83 18.93 9.06 -1.27
CA VAL A 83 18.02 8.65 -2.36
C VAL A 83 17.32 7.37 -1.96
N ILE A 84 16.00 7.32 -2.15
CA ILE A 84 15.19 6.13 -1.95
C ILE A 84 15.45 5.17 -3.13
N LYS A 85 15.85 3.92 -2.86
CA LYS A 85 16.15 2.90 -3.90
C LYS A 85 14.91 2.45 -4.68
N TYR A 86 13.74 2.66 -4.09
CA TYR A 86 12.45 2.21 -4.61
C TYR A 86 11.79 3.29 -5.44
N SER A 87 11.09 2.91 -6.51
CA SER A 87 10.34 3.87 -7.33
C SER A 87 9.13 4.44 -6.56
N SER A 88 8.76 5.69 -6.87
CA SER A 88 7.66 6.39 -6.20
C SER A 88 6.25 5.94 -6.64
N GLY A 89 6.13 5.02 -7.60
CA GLY A 89 4.84 4.61 -8.15
C GLY A 89 3.86 4.07 -7.10
N MET A 90 4.37 3.34 -6.11
CA MET A 90 3.55 2.84 -5.01
C MET A 90 3.12 3.95 -4.04
N ALA A 91 3.96 4.93 -3.76
CA ALA A 91 3.57 6.11 -2.99
C ALA A 91 2.37 6.84 -3.62
N VAL A 92 2.31 6.93 -4.95
CA VAL A 92 1.14 7.51 -5.64
C VAL A 92 -0.13 6.70 -5.36
N ALA A 93 -0.06 5.36 -5.39
CA ALA A 93 -1.20 4.51 -5.06
C ALA A 93 -1.61 4.59 -3.57
N TYR A 94 -0.66 4.87 -2.67
CA TYR A 94 -0.91 5.04 -1.24
C TYR A 94 -1.45 6.43 -0.87
N ALA A 95 -1.10 7.46 -1.66
CA ALA A 95 -1.37 8.87 -1.40
C ALA A 95 -2.82 9.19 -0.95
N PRO A 96 -3.89 8.76 -1.63
CA PRO A 96 -5.25 9.11 -1.19
C PRO A 96 -5.55 8.61 0.22
N TRP A 97 -5.09 7.41 0.56
CA TRP A 97 -5.31 6.79 1.87
C TRP A 97 -4.43 7.41 2.95
N PHE A 98 -3.21 7.78 2.58
CA PHE A 98 -2.30 8.54 3.42
C PHE A 98 -2.90 9.88 3.84
N PHE A 99 -3.44 10.66 2.89
CA PHE A 99 -4.04 11.96 3.22
C PHE A 99 -5.31 11.83 4.06
N ILE A 100 -6.15 10.82 3.77
CA ILE A 100 -7.30 10.53 4.64
C ILE A 100 -6.83 10.19 6.05
N ALA A 101 -5.79 9.36 6.19
CA ALA A 101 -5.22 9.00 7.49
C ALA A 101 -4.66 10.22 8.21
N HIS A 102 -3.96 11.10 7.50
CA HIS A 102 -3.38 12.31 8.05
C HIS A 102 -4.44 13.24 8.64
N VAL A 103 -5.54 13.45 7.90
CA VAL A 103 -6.66 14.32 8.34
C VAL A 103 -7.34 13.80 9.61
N ILE A 104 -7.48 12.48 9.76
CA ILE A 104 -8.22 11.88 10.89
C ILE A 104 -7.32 11.48 12.06
N ALA A 105 -6.00 11.48 11.91
CA ALA A 105 -5.09 10.93 12.91
C ALA A 105 -5.24 11.62 14.27
N GLU A 106 -5.13 12.95 14.30
CA GLU A 106 -5.22 13.73 15.54
C GLU A 106 -6.61 13.66 16.17
N GLN A 107 -7.67 13.64 15.34
CA GLN A 107 -9.05 13.51 15.79
C GLN A 107 -9.32 12.19 16.51
N LEU A 108 -8.60 11.14 16.12
CA LEU A 108 -8.64 9.82 16.75
C LEU A 108 -7.62 9.67 17.90
N GLY A 109 -6.90 10.74 18.26
CA GLY A 109 -5.90 10.74 19.33
C GLY A 109 -4.56 10.10 18.95
N TYR A 110 -4.27 9.94 17.66
CA TYR A 110 -3.01 9.41 17.15
C TYR A 110 -2.10 10.53 16.63
N PRO A 111 -0.76 10.36 16.70
CA PRO A 111 0.17 11.31 16.09
C PRO A 111 -0.03 11.39 14.57
N ALA A 112 -0.04 12.60 14.00
CA ALA A 112 -0.07 12.82 12.55
C ALA A 112 1.34 12.73 11.92
N ASP A 113 2.07 11.66 12.22
CA ASP A 113 3.49 11.49 11.86
C ASP A 113 3.74 10.63 10.60
N GLY A 114 2.67 10.21 9.91
CA GLY A 114 2.78 9.34 8.73
C GLY A 114 2.90 7.85 9.04
N PHE A 115 3.02 7.42 10.30
CA PHE A 115 3.28 6.01 10.62
C PHE A 115 2.37 5.42 11.69
N SER A 116 1.66 6.28 12.43
CA SER A 116 0.70 5.87 13.44
C SER A 116 -0.44 4.99 12.89
N MET A 117 -1.22 4.40 13.80
CA MET A 117 -2.20 3.36 13.46
C MET A 117 -3.17 3.72 12.31
N PRO A 118 -3.72 4.95 12.22
CA PRO A 118 -4.59 5.36 11.10
C PRO A 118 -3.93 5.16 9.72
N TYR A 119 -2.64 5.48 9.58
CA TYR A 119 -1.90 5.29 8.33
C TYR A 119 -1.75 3.82 7.97
N GLN A 120 -1.35 3.00 8.95
CA GLN A 120 -1.20 1.55 8.79
C GLN A 120 -2.49 0.90 8.31
N VAL A 121 -3.63 1.29 8.91
CA VAL A 121 -4.96 0.75 8.59
C VAL A 121 -5.45 1.24 7.23
N LEU A 122 -5.45 2.56 7.00
CA LEU A 122 -6.04 3.11 5.77
C LEU A 122 -5.21 2.76 4.53
N VAL A 123 -3.88 2.78 4.61
CA VAL A 123 -3.05 2.35 3.48
C VAL A 123 -3.27 0.85 3.21
N THR A 124 -3.41 0.03 4.25
CA THR A 124 -3.74 -1.41 4.12
C THR A 124 -5.07 -1.65 3.41
N TYR A 125 -6.16 -1.07 3.93
CA TYR A 125 -7.49 -1.33 3.35
C TYR A 125 -7.68 -0.60 2.03
N GLY A 126 -7.04 0.55 1.86
CA GLY A 126 -6.99 1.28 0.61
C GLY A 126 -6.26 0.52 -0.51
N THR A 127 -5.15 -0.14 -0.19
CA THR A 127 -4.46 -1.02 -1.16
C THR A 127 -5.27 -2.28 -1.44
N LEU A 128 -5.94 -2.85 -0.44
CA LEU A 128 -6.90 -3.94 -0.68
C LEU A 128 -7.98 -3.51 -1.67
N LEU A 129 -8.56 -2.31 -1.54
CA LEU A 129 -9.55 -1.80 -2.50
C LEU A 129 -9.01 -1.75 -3.93
N HIS A 130 -7.75 -1.32 -4.12
CA HIS A 130 -7.11 -1.36 -5.44
C HIS A 130 -7.01 -2.79 -6.00
N VAL A 131 -6.65 -3.77 -5.16
CA VAL A 131 -6.59 -5.19 -5.56
C VAL A 131 -7.98 -5.71 -5.95
N LEU A 132 -9.01 -5.40 -5.16
CA LEU A 132 -10.38 -5.82 -5.45
C LEU A 132 -10.87 -5.24 -6.77
N LEU A 133 -10.65 -3.94 -7.03
CA LEU A 133 -10.96 -3.31 -8.31
C LEU A 133 -10.15 -3.93 -9.46
N GLY A 134 -8.89 -4.24 -9.22
CA GLY A 134 -8.00 -4.94 -10.15
C GLY A 134 -8.58 -6.29 -10.60
N LEU A 135 -9.22 -7.06 -9.72
CA LEU A 135 -9.86 -8.33 -10.08
C LEU A 135 -11.03 -8.14 -11.06
N PHE A 136 -11.83 -7.08 -10.90
CA PHE A 136 -12.91 -6.77 -11.84
C PHE A 136 -12.38 -6.32 -13.20
N ILE A 137 -11.31 -5.51 -13.22
CA ILE A 137 -10.65 -5.09 -14.47
C ILE A 137 -10.02 -6.31 -15.15
N LEU A 138 -9.30 -7.14 -14.40
CA LEU A 138 -8.70 -8.37 -14.90
C LEU A 138 -9.75 -9.28 -15.53
N ARG A 139 -10.92 -9.45 -14.89
CA ARG A 139 -12.04 -10.17 -15.48
C ARG A 139 -12.48 -9.59 -16.83
N LYS A 140 -12.58 -8.27 -16.94
CA LYS A 140 -12.94 -7.61 -18.21
C LYS A 140 -11.90 -7.88 -19.30
N VAL A 141 -10.61 -7.81 -18.95
CA VAL A 141 -9.51 -8.12 -19.88
C VAL A 141 -9.57 -9.57 -20.31
N LEU A 142 -9.75 -10.51 -19.37
CA LEU A 142 -9.85 -11.94 -19.70
C LEU A 142 -11.04 -12.24 -20.60
N LEU A 143 -12.20 -11.62 -20.35
CA LEU A 143 -13.40 -11.79 -21.19
C LEU A 143 -13.28 -11.14 -22.58
N HIS A 144 -12.26 -10.33 -22.82
CA HIS A 144 -11.94 -9.87 -24.17
C HIS A 144 -11.32 -10.98 -25.02
N PHE A 145 -10.61 -11.91 -24.40
CA PHE A 145 -9.87 -12.98 -25.09
C PHE A 145 -10.51 -14.37 -24.94
N PHE A 146 -11.31 -14.58 -23.89
CA PHE A 146 -11.88 -15.88 -23.53
C PHE A 146 -13.38 -15.78 -23.22
N ASP A 147 -14.13 -16.82 -23.53
CA ASP A 147 -15.50 -16.97 -23.05
C ASP A 147 -15.53 -17.18 -21.52
N ASP A 148 -16.66 -16.83 -20.90
CA ASP A 148 -16.88 -16.99 -19.44
C ASP A 148 -16.67 -18.43 -18.95
N LEU A 149 -16.81 -19.39 -19.84
CA LEU A 149 -16.54 -20.80 -19.59
C LEU A 149 -15.57 -21.31 -20.65
N VAL A 150 -14.38 -21.72 -20.23
CA VAL A 150 -13.46 -22.46 -21.10
C VAL A 150 -14.09 -23.81 -21.38
N ARG A 151 -14.81 -23.93 -22.49
CA ARG A 151 -15.34 -25.20 -22.95
C ARG A 151 -14.19 -25.94 -23.62
N ARG A 152 -13.78 -27.08 -23.05
CA ARG A 152 -12.80 -27.96 -23.68
C ARG A 152 -13.43 -28.49 -24.98
N SER A 153 -13.00 -28.00 -26.14
CA SER A 153 -13.60 -28.34 -27.45
C SER A 153 -12.90 -29.50 -28.17
N TRP A 154 -12.22 -30.38 -27.43
CA TRP A 154 -11.55 -31.56 -27.98
C TRP A 154 -11.92 -32.79 -27.15
N LEU A 155 -13.10 -33.35 -27.42
CA LEU A 155 -13.50 -34.75 -27.25
C LEU A 155 -14.79 -34.98 -28.06
#